data_AF-A0A8J6P1E4-F1
#
_entry.id   AF-A0A8J6P1E4-F1
#
_cell.length_a   1.000
_cell.length_b   1.000
_cell.length_c   1.000
_cell.angle_alpha   90.00
_cell.angle_beta   90.00
_cell.angle_gamma   90.00
#
_symmetry.space_group_name_H-M   'P 1'
#
loop_
_entity.id
_entity.type
_entity.pdbx_description
1 polymer ?
#
loop_
_entity_poly.entity_id
_entity_poly.type
_entity_poly.pdbx_seq_one_letter_code
_entity_poly.pdbx_strand_id
1 'polypeptide(L)'
;MSKHIDLNSLIIIFITFLLFFIALFVKGLTHDMLLEAGVLVVSIKLIMMAYKHRVYIDDLKEELQEIKGLIIQQPALLPAETGQSPRSPQQR
;
A
#
# COMPACT_ATOMS: atom_id res chain seq x y z
N MET A 1 -1.25 16.99 1.19
CA MET A 1 -1.77 16.80 2.56
C MET A 1 -3.31 16.66 2.59
N SER A 2 -3.90 15.78 1.77
CA SER A 2 -5.32 15.46 1.91
C SER A 2 -5.67 14.15 1.22
N LYS A 3 -6.28 13.25 2.01
CA LYS A 3 -7.38 12.37 1.57
C LYS A 3 -7.06 10.94 1.13
N HIS A 4 -6.22 10.19 1.83
CA HIS A 4 -6.10 8.74 1.57
C HIS A 4 -5.95 7.93 2.86
N ILE A 5 -6.78 8.20 3.89
CA ILE A 5 -7.18 7.06 4.70
C ILE A 5 -8.15 6.30 3.79
N ASP A 6 -7.64 5.20 3.19
CA ASP A 6 -8.44 4.35 2.33
C ASP A 6 -9.73 3.99 3.09
N LEU A 7 -10.89 4.22 2.48
CA LEU A 7 -12.20 3.95 3.10
C LEU A 7 -12.26 2.52 3.65
N ASN A 8 -11.59 1.59 2.97
CA ASN A 8 -11.44 0.20 3.39
C ASN A 8 -10.66 0.07 4.70
N SER A 9 -9.52 0.77 4.82
CA SER A 9 -8.77 0.81 6.08
C SER A 9 -9.59 1.40 7.21
N LEU A 10 -10.37 2.46 6.95
CA LEU A 10 -11.25 3.06 7.96
C LEU A 10 -12.35 2.09 8.41
N ILE A 11 -12.95 1.36 7.47
CA ILE A 11 -13.95 0.32 7.74
C ILE A 11 -13.36 -0.80 8.60
N ILE A 12 -12.14 -1.26 8.28
CA ILE A 12 -11.46 -2.31 9.04
C ILE A 12 -11.18 -1.82 10.46
N ILE A 13 -10.64 -0.60 10.63
CA ILE A 13 -10.42 0.01 11.96
C ILE A 13 -11.71 0.04 12.75
N PHE A 14 -12.81 0.49 12.13
CA PHE A 14 -14.09 0.65 12.79
C PHE A 14 -14.69 -0.70 13.21
N ILE A 15 -14.65 -1.71 12.35
CA ILE A 15 -15.10 -3.07 12.67
C ILE A 15 -14.25 -3.67 13.80
N THR A 16 -12.92 -3.58 13.70
CA THR A 16 -12.02 -4.09 14.74
C THR A 16 -12.26 -3.38 16.09
N PHE A 17 -12.48 -2.06 16.07
CA PHE A 17 -12.82 -1.29 17.26
C PHE A 17 -14.18 -1.69 17.84
N LEU A 18 -15.20 -1.88 16.99
CA LEU A 18 -16.54 -2.26 17.43
C LEU A 18 -16.56 -3.67 18.03
N LEU A 19 -15.89 -4.63 17.40
CA LEU A 19 -15.76 -6.00 17.93
C LEU A 19 -14.97 -6.01 19.24
N PHE A 20 -13.90 -5.23 19.35
CA PHE A 20 -13.15 -5.05 20.60
C PHE A 20 -14.05 -4.46 21.69
N PHE A 21 -14.79 -3.39 21.38
CA PHE A 21 -15.72 -2.76 22.31
C PHE A 21 -16.76 -3.76 22.82
N ILE A 22 -17.38 -4.54 21.93
CA ILE A 22 -18.32 -5.61 22.31
C ILE A 22 -17.65 -6.65 23.21
N ALA A 23 -16.41 -7.06 22.90
CA ALA A 23 -15.66 -8.02 23.72
C ALA A 23 -15.42 -7.53 25.15
N LEU A 24 -15.11 -6.23 25.36
CA LEU A 24 -14.93 -5.64 26.68
C LEU A 24 -16.17 -5.81 27.57
N PHE A 25 -17.37 -5.71 27.00
CA PHE A 25 -18.63 -5.85 27.73
C PHE A 25 -19.08 -7.31 27.89
N VAL A 26 -18.75 -8.19 26.95
CA VAL A 26 -19.16 -9.61 27.00
C VAL A 26 -18.28 -10.43 27.95
N LYS A 27 -16.96 -10.21 27.97
CA LYS A 27 -16.03 -10.93 28.86
C LYS A 27 -15.81 -10.25 30.21
N GLY A 28 -16.16 -8.97 30.33
CA GLY A 28 -15.95 -8.16 31.52
C GLY A 28 -14.55 -7.55 31.58
N LEU A 29 -14.47 -6.35 32.18
CA LEU A 29 -13.28 -5.48 32.24
C LEU A 29 -12.04 -6.10 32.92
N THR A 30 -12.14 -7.28 33.52
CA THR A 30 -11.06 -7.85 34.36
C THR A 30 -10.38 -9.06 33.73
N HIS A 31 -10.94 -9.63 32.66
CA HIS A 31 -10.35 -10.77 31.97
C HIS A 31 -9.59 -10.29 30.74
N ASP A 32 -8.29 -10.59 30.66
CA ASP A 32 -7.45 -10.40 29.47
C ASP A 32 -7.41 -9.01 28.79
N MET A 33 -7.75 -7.92 29.50
CA MET A 33 -7.68 -6.53 29.00
C MET A 33 -6.37 -6.19 28.29
N LEU A 34 -5.23 -6.60 28.87
CA LEU A 34 -3.91 -6.33 28.28
C LEU A 34 -3.72 -7.06 26.95
N LEU A 35 -4.24 -8.28 26.83
CA LEU A 35 -4.18 -9.07 25.61
C LEU A 35 -5.05 -8.44 24.52
N GLU A 36 -6.28 -8.07 24.86
CA GLU A 36 -7.24 -7.50 23.93
C GLU A 36 -6.82 -6.08 23.50
N ALA A 37 -6.32 -5.25 24.43
CA ALA A 37 -5.76 -3.93 24.12
C ALA A 37 -4.48 -4.05 23.28
N GLY A 38 -3.65 -5.06 23.51
CA GLY A 38 -2.48 -5.37 22.68
C GLY A 38 -2.86 -5.65 21.23
N VAL A 39 -3.90 -6.44 20.99
CA VAL A 39 -4.41 -6.74 19.64
C VAL A 39 -4.94 -5.46 18.95
N LEU A 40 -5.64 -4.59 19.67
CA LEU A 40 -6.09 -3.30 19.15
C LEU A 40 -4.90 -2.41 18.72
N VAL A 41 -3.90 -2.27 19.59
CA VAL A 41 -2.71 -1.44 19.34
C VAL A 41 -1.90 -1.97 18.16
N VAL A 42 -1.73 -3.29 18.04
CA VAL A 42 -1.07 -3.93 16.89
C VAL A 42 -1.84 -3.63 15.60
N SER A 43 -3.16 -3.70 15.62
CA SER A 43 -4.01 -3.42 14.45
C SER A 43 -3.84 -1.96 13.98
N ILE A 44 -3.92 -0.99 14.90
CA ILE A 44 -3.70 0.42 14.60
C ILE A 44 -2.30 0.65 14.03
N LYS A 45 -1.27 0.01 14.60
CA LYS A 45 0.12 0.12 14.15
C LYS A 45 0.30 -0.41 12.72
N LEU A 46 -0.27 -1.56 12.39
CA LEU A 46 -0.20 -2.13 11.04
C LEU A 46 -0.87 -1.22 10.01
N ILE A 47 -2.02 -0.64 10.37
CA ILE A 47 -2.76 0.27 9.50
C ILE A 47 -1.99 1.57 9.28
N MET A 48 -1.42 2.14 10.33
CA MET A 48 -0.58 3.34 10.24
C MET A 48 0.70 3.09 9.44
N MET A 49 1.29 1.89 9.58
CA MET A 49 2.47 1.48 8.81
C MET A 49 2.15 1.33 7.32
N ALA A 50 1.01 0.71 6.98
CA ALA A 50 0.56 0.61 5.59
C ALA A 50 0.33 1.99 4.96
N TYR A 51 -0.29 2.92 5.70
CA TYR A 51 -0.48 4.30 5.24
C TYR A 51 0.86 5.01 4.97
N LYS A 52 1.79 4.96 5.93
CA LYS A 52 3.13 5.56 5.75
C LYS A 52 3.88 4.95 4.57
N HIS A 53 3.79 3.65 4.39
CA HIS A 53 4.43 2.96 3.28
C HIS A 53 3.88 3.39 1.93
N ARG A 54 2.57 3.62 1.84
CA ARG A 54 1.93 4.12 0.61
C ARG A 54 2.48 5.49 0.19
N VAL A 55 2.62 6.42 1.14
CA VAL A 55 3.21 7.74 0.88
C VAL A 55 4.64 7.59 0.37
N TYR A 56 5.44 6.73 1.01
CA TYR A 56 6.82 6.49 0.60
C TYR A 56 6.91 5.87 -0.81
N ILE A 57 5.99 4.97 -1.17
CA ILE A 57 5.93 4.40 -2.52
C ILE A 57 5.54 5.44 -3.56
N ASP A 58 4.63 6.36 -3.23
CA ASP A 58 4.24 7.44 -4.14
C ASP A 58 5.45 8.35 -4.43
N ASP A 59 6.21 8.74 -3.40
CA ASP A 59 7.46 9.52 -3.54
C ASP A 59 8.51 8.76 -4.38
N LEU A 60 8.77 7.49 -4.08
CA LEU A 60 9.71 6.66 -4.86
C LEU A 60 9.30 6.53 -6.33
N LYS A 61 7.99 6.47 -6.60
CA LYS A 61 7.48 6.36 -7.97
C LYS A 61 7.74 7.64 -8.75
N GLU A 62 7.62 8.80 -8.11
CA GLU A 62 7.96 10.09 -8.70
C GLU A 62 9.45 10.17 -9.04
N GLU A 63 10.33 9.80 -8.10
CA GLU A 63 11.79 9.73 -8.34
C GLU A 63 12.15 8.77 -9.49
N LEU A 64 11.52 7.59 -9.54
CA LEU A 64 11.69 6.63 -10.64
C LEU A 64 11.25 7.19 -11.99
N GLN A 65 10.18 7.98 -12.03
CA GLN A 65 9.71 8.62 -13.24
C GLN A 65 10.67 9.72 -13.70
N GLU A 66 11.23 10.49 -12.78
CA GLU A 66 12.25 11.50 -13.05
C GLU A 66 13.51 10.85 -13.67
N ILE A 67 14.06 9.82 -13.02
CA ILE A 67 15.25 9.10 -13.51
C ILE A 67 14.97 8.52 -14.90
N LYS A 68 13.81 7.89 -15.11
CA LYS A 68 13.42 7.36 -16.43
C LYS A 68 13.36 8.46 -17.49
N GLY A 69 12.83 9.63 -17.13
CA GLY A 69 12.77 10.80 -18.02
C GLY A 69 14.15 11.33 -18.41
N LEU A 70 15.11 11.31 -17.49
CA LEU A 70 16.50 11.74 -17.72
C LEU A 70 17.25 10.75 -18.64
N ILE A 71 17.04 9.45 -18.47
CA ILE A 71 17.65 8.41 -19.31
C ILE A 71 17.12 8.50 -20.76
N ILE A 72 15.81 8.70 -20.94
CA ILE A 72 15.20 8.83 -22.29
C ILE A 72 15.67 10.10 -23.02
N GLN A 73 16.02 11.16 -22.30
CA GLN A 73 16.57 12.40 -22.85
C GLN A 73 18.05 12.30 -23.27
N GLN A 74 18.72 11.17 -23.04
CA GLN A 74 20.06 10.89 -23.57
C GLN A 74 19.98 9.88 -24.73
N PRO A 75 19.57 10.31 -25.94
CA PRO A 75 19.46 9.44 -27.12
C PRO A 75 20.80 8.98 -27.71
N ALA A 76 21.95 9.17 -27.04
CA ALA A 76 23.26 8.99 -27.65
C ALA A 76 23.94 7.63 -27.39
N LEU A 77 23.35 6.71 -26.61
CA LEU A 77 24.01 5.44 -26.26
C LEU A 77 23.14 4.18 -26.36
N LEU A 78 21.99 4.21 -27.04
CA LEU A 78 21.28 2.96 -27.34
C LEU A 78 21.95 2.25 -28.53
N PRO A 79 22.63 1.09 -28.35
CA PRO A 79 22.76 0.15 -29.45
C PRO A 79 21.35 -0.27 -29.84
N ALA A 80 21.06 -0.24 -31.14
CA ALA A 80 19.78 -0.67 -31.69
C ALA A 80 19.40 -2.02 -31.10
N GLU A 81 18.28 -2.09 -30.38
CA GLU A 81 17.71 -3.37 -30.00
C GLU A 81 17.31 -4.10 -31.29
N THR A 82 18.19 -5.00 -31.72
CA THR A 82 17.88 -6.18 -32.53
C THR A 82 16.92 -7.06 -31.72
N GLY A 83 15.67 -6.60 -31.63
CA GLY A 83 14.54 -7.28 -31.02
C GLY A 83 13.42 -7.33 -32.02
N GLN A 84 13.71 -7.88 -33.20
CA GLN A 84 12.74 -8.19 -34.24
C GLN A 84 11.76 -9.21 -33.66
N SER A 85 10.64 -8.75 -33.09
CA SER A 85 9.44 -9.58 -32.97
C SER A 85 8.68 -9.40 -34.28
N PRO A 86 8.69 -10.40 -35.18
CA PRO A 86 7.97 -10.27 -36.44
C PRO A 86 6.48 -10.26 -36.13
N ARG A 87 5.86 -9.13 -36.47
CA ARG A 87 4.44 -9.01 -36.76
C ARG A 87 3.96 -10.28 -37.45
N SER A 88 2.89 -10.88 -36.95
CA SER A 88 2.06 -11.78 -37.71
C SER A 88 1.55 -11.07 -38.97
N PRO A 89 1.69 -11.68 -40.15
CA PRO A 89 0.85 -11.36 -41.28
C PRO A 89 -0.01 -12.58 -41.64
N GLN A 90 -1.30 -12.31 -41.71
CA GLN A 90 -2.27 -12.91 -42.63
C GLN A 90 -1.72 -13.71 -43.83
N GLN A 91 -2.55 -14.68 -44.23
CA GLN A 91 -2.79 -15.16 -45.60
C GLN A 91 -1.69 -15.98 -46.30
N ARG A 92 -1.85 -17.30 -46.35
CA ARG A 92 -2.45 -18.03 -47.49
C ARG A 92 -2.62 -19.51 -47.17
#